data_AF-A0A496UPV6-F1
#
_entry.id   AF-A0A496UPV6-F1
#
_cell.length_a   1.000
_cell.length_b   1.000
_cell.length_c   1.000
_cell.angle_alpha   90.00
_cell.angle_beta   90.00
_cell.angle_gamma   90.00
#
_symmetry.space_group_name_H-M   'P 1'
#
loop_
_entity.id
_entity.type
_entity.pdbx_description
1 polymer ?
#
loop_
_entity_poly.entity_id
_entity_poly.type
_entity_poly.pdbx_seq_one_letter_code
_entity_poly.pdbx_strand_id
1 'polypeptide(L)'
;MGNQSMVTIQRFDLNKSWILMGQGMYIENDLGESAQAPEYKLIEKEVLGEEIINGMQTTKYKTVFQGPGGKFGGFTWLNADNIAVKGFMISKENGQKQRIMFELRNIQIGNQDDALFDLPPGSRKMDMGGIGNMMGGMSGGKQPTVPQSNTTSVEQQQQTDTSAATE
;
A
#
# COMPACT_ATOMS: atom_id res chain seq x y z
N MET A 1 -7.75 11.23 -19.43
CA MET A 1 -6.29 11.38 -19.22
C MET A 1 -5.69 9.98 -19.31
N GLY A 2 -4.75 9.77 -20.24
CA GLY A 2 -4.30 8.44 -20.67
C GLY A 2 -3.57 7.66 -19.58
N ASN A 3 -3.77 6.34 -19.60
CA ASN A 3 -3.29 5.33 -18.66
C ASN A 3 -1.75 5.19 -18.67
N GLN A 4 -1.01 6.18 -18.17
CA GLN A 4 0.44 6.07 -18.02
C GLN A 4 0.74 5.07 -16.90
N SER A 5 1.16 3.86 -17.27
CA SER A 5 1.62 2.85 -16.33
C SER A 5 2.92 3.32 -15.68
N MET A 6 2.90 3.49 -14.36
CA MET A 6 4.11 3.65 -13.55
C MET A 6 4.52 2.28 -13.03
N VAL A 7 5.79 1.93 -13.19
CA VAL A 7 6.37 0.71 -12.62
C VAL A 7 7.40 1.12 -11.59
N THR A 8 7.31 0.54 -10.39
CA THR A 8 8.31 0.73 -9.35
C THR A 8 9.12 -0.54 -9.20
N ILE A 9 10.44 -0.44 -9.33
CA ILE A 9 11.39 -1.51 -9.06
C ILE A 9 12.14 -1.15 -7.77
N GLN A 10 12.06 -2.02 -6.76
CA GLN A 10 12.80 -1.87 -5.51
C GLN A 10 13.97 -2.85 -5.48
N ARG A 11 15.18 -2.31 -5.32
CA ARG A 11 16.44 -3.04 -5.27
C ARG A 11 17.04 -2.91 -3.89
N PHE A 12 16.64 -3.82 -2.99
CA PHE A 12 17.11 -3.85 -1.61
C PHE A 12 18.61 -4.14 -1.52
N ASP A 13 19.15 -4.94 -2.45
CA ASP A 13 20.58 -5.21 -2.62
C ASP A 13 21.39 -3.94 -2.93
N LEU A 14 20.79 -3.00 -3.67
CA LEU A 14 21.42 -1.72 -4.04
C LEU A 14 21.01 -0.56 -3.15
N ASN A 15 20.10 -0.77 -2.20
CA ASN A 15 19.42 0.27 -1.43
C ASN A 15 18.76 1.36 -2.31
N LYS A 16 18.13 0.97 -3.43
CA LYS A 16 17.56 1.91 -4.44
C LYS A 16 16.14 1.56 -4.87
N SER A 17 15.37 2.59 -5.22
CA SER A 17 14.07 2.48 -5.87
C SER A 17 14.11 3.20 -7.21
N TRP A 18 13.67 2.53 -8.27
CA TRP A 18 13.49 3.12 -9.59
C TRP A 18 12.01 3.22 -9.92
N ILE A 19 11.55 4.43 -10.19
CA ILE A 19 10.19 4.68 -10.69
C ILE A 19 10.30 4.90 -12.18
N LEU A 20 9.91 3.90 -12.96
CA LEU A 20 9.89 3.94 -14.41
C LEU A 20 8.57 4.58 -14.85
N MET A 21 8.72 5.62 -15.65
CA MET A 21 7.63 6.31 -16.30
C MET A 21 7.53 5.83 -17.75
N GLY A 22 6.36 6.04 -18.37
CA GLY A 22 6.23 5.85 -19.81
C GLY A 22 7.33 6.59 -20.57
N GLN A 23 7.75 6.06 -21.73
CA GLN A 23 8.82 6.59 -22.60
C GLN A 23 10.26 6.26 -22.15
N GLY A 24 10.46 5.31 -21.24
CA GLY A 24 11.81 4.83 -20.88
C GLY A 24 12.59 5.80 -19.98
N MET A 25 11.91 6.75 -19.36
CA MET A 25 12.47 7.65 -18.36
C MET A 25 12.30 7.03 -16.97
N TYR A 26 13.24 7.26 -16.05
CA TYR A 26 13.08 6.82 -14.66
C TYR A 26 13.60 7.84 -13.66
N ILE A 27 13.04 7.82 -12.46
CA ILE A 27 13.57 8.53 -11.28
C ILE A 27 14.22 7.49 -10.39
N GLU A 28 15.44 7.79 -9.92
CA GLU A 28 16.14 6.99 -8.91
C GLU A 28 16.05 7.69 -7.56
N ASN A 29 15.61 6.95 -6.55
CA ASN A 29 15.64 7.36 -5.15
C ASN A 29 16.42 6.33 -4.35
N ASP A 30 17.08 6.78 -3.28
CA ASP A 30 17.56 5.85 -2.26
C ASP A 30 16.35 5.23 -1.54
N LEU A 31 16.45 3.94 -1.21
CA LEU A 31 15.53 3.31 -0.27
C LEU A 31 15.86 3.92 1.10
N GLY A 32 15.11 4.94 1.52
CA GLY A 32 15.26 5.56 2.84
C GLY A 32 14.94 4.57 3.97
N GLU A 33 15.09 4.97 5.23
CA GLU A 33 14.74 4.11 6.38
C GLU A 33 13.29 3.59 6.34
N SER A 34 12.39 4.34 5.71
CA SER A 34 10.98 3.98 5.50
C SER A 34 10.74 2.92 4.41
N ALA A 35 11.76 2.57 3.63
CA ALA A 35 11.68 1.54 2.61
C ALA A 35 11.97 0.13 3.17
N GLN A 36 12.49 0.04 4.39
CA GLN A 36 12.46 -1.21 5.14
C GLN A 36 11.00 -1.61 5.34
N ALA A 37 10.64 -2.85 5.00
CA ALA A 37 9.31 -3.35 5.30
C ALA A 37 9.06 -3.14 6.81
N PRO A 38 7.93 -2.54 7.23
CA PRO A 38 7.69 -2.29 8.63
C PRO A 38 7.85 -3.60 9.40
N GLU A 39 8.60 -3.57 10.51
CA GLU A 39 8.76 -4.76 11.34
C GLU A 39 7.40 -5.15 11.92
N TYR A 40 6.81 -6.19 11.35
CA TYR A 40 5.60 -6.81 11.84
C TYR A 40 5.97 -8.11 12.54
N LYS A 41 5.88 -8.11 13.87
CA LYS A 41 6.16 -9.30 14.68
C LYS A 41 4.90 -10.14 14.80
N LEU A 42 4.93 -11.37 14.31
CA LEU A 42 3.90 -12.36 14.62
C LEU A 42 3.95 -12.70 16.11
N ILE A 43 2.86 -12.43 16.84
CA ILE A 43 2.77 -12.64 18.30
C ILE A 43 1.78 -13.73 18.69
N GLU A 44 0.85 -14.10 17.79
CA GLU A 44 -0.08 -15.21 17.98
C GLU A 44 -0.34 -15.88 16.63
N LYS A 45 -0.27 -17.21 16.58
CA LYS A 45 -0.62 -18.02 15.41
C LYS A 45 -1.28 -19.31 15.88
N GLU A 46 -2.52 -19.49 15.49
CA GLU A 46 -3.33 -20.67 15.81
C GLU A 46 -3.82 -21.29 14.50
N VAL A 47 -3.65 -22.61 14.35
CA VAL A 47 -4.17 -23.37 13.19
C VAL A 47 -5.66 -23.58 13.38
N LEU A 48 -6.46 -23.21 12.38
CA LEU A 48 -7.91 -23.41 12.41
C LEU A 48 -8.39 -24.54 11.50
N GLY A 49 -7.54 -25.02 10.59
CA GLY A 49 -7.83 -26.13 9.71
C GLY A 49 -7.38 -25.89 8.28
N GLU A 50 -7.61 -26.89 7.44
CA GLU A 50 -7.29 -26.86 6.03
C GLU A 50 -8.48 -26.41 5.19
N GLU A 51 -8.24 -25.60 4.17
CA GLU A 51 -9.25 -25.11 3.23
C GLU A 51 -8.64 -25.03 1.81
N ILE A 52 -9.45 -25.27 0.77
CA ILE A 52 -9.04 -25.07 -0.62
C ILE A 52 -9.50 -23.68 -1.07
N ILE A 53 -8.56 -22.81 -1.43
CA ILE A 53 -8.84 -21.45 -1.92
C ILE A 53 -8.33 -21.35 -3.36
N ASN A 54 -9.23 -21.05 -4.31
CA ASN A 54 -8.89 -20.91 -5.74
C ASN A 54 -8.12 -22.13 -6.30
N GLY A 55 -8.50 -23.34 -5.87
CA GLY A 55 -7.85 -24.60 -6.28
C GLY A 55 -6.51 -24.89 -5.59
N MET A 56 -6.06 -24.03 -4.68
CA MET A 56 -4.83 -24.21 -3.91
C MET A 56 -5.14 -24.75 -2.51
N GLN A 57 -4.44 -25.80 -2.08
CA GLN A 57 -4.47 -26.28 -0.70
C GLN A 57 -3.87 -25.22 0.21
N THR A 58 -4.60 -24.84 1.25
CA THR A 58 -4.16 -23.85 2.23
C THR A 58 -4.47 -24.29 3.65
N THR A 59 -3.69 -23.77 4.60
CA THR A 59 -4.01 -23.85 6.02
C THR A 59 -4.47 -22.48 6.48
N LYS A 60 -5.63 -22.44 7.13
CA LYS A 60 -6.18 -21.25 7.75
C LYS A 60 -5.59 -21.06 9.14
N TYR A 61 -5.16 -19.84 9.41
CA TYR A 61 -4.63 -19.43 10.69
C TYR A 61 -5.42 -18.26 11.25
N LYS A 62 -5.64 -18.27 12.56
CA LYS A 62 -5.84 -17.03 13.29
C LYS A 62 -4.47 -16.45 13.63
N THR A 63 -4.22 -15.23 13.21
CA THR A 63 -2.92 -14.57 13.37
C THR A 63 -3.09 -13.21 14.03
N VAL A 64 -2.20 -12.87 14.96
CA VAL A 64 -2.07 -11.52 15.51
C VAL A 64 -0.62 -11.08 15.35
N PHE A 65 -0.46 -9.88 14.80
CA PHE A 65 0.81 -9.22 14.57
C PHE A 65 0.88 -7.94 15.40
N GLN A 66 2.08 -7.63 15.87
CA GLN A 66 2.44 -6.33 16.45
C GLN A 66 3.20 -5.54 15.38
N GLY A 67 2.71 -4.35 15.06
CA GLY A 67 3.40 -3.39 14.19
C GLY A 67 3.56 -2.01 14.84
N PRO A 68 4.15 -1.04 14.11
CA PRO A 68 4.35 0.33 14.59
C PRO A 68 3.05 1.04 14.99
N GLY A 69 1.98 0.82 14.22
CA GLY A 69 0.65 1.41 14.47
C GLY A 69 -0.21 0.65 15.49
N GLY A 70 0.34 -0.39 16.13
CA GLY A 70 -0.37 -1.24 17.10
C GLY A 70 -0.57 -2.68 16.63
N LYS A 71 -1.49 -3.38 17.29
CA LYS A 71 -1.82 -4.77 16.94
C LYS A 71 -2.80 -4.81 15.77
N PHE A 72 -2.59 -5.76 14.87
CA PHE A 72 -3.55 -6.13 13.85
C PHE A 72 -3.60 -7.65 13.73
N GLY A 73 -4.76 -8.19 13.41
CA GLY A 73 -4.96 -9.62 13.43
C GLY A 73 -6.24 -10.04 12.73
N GLY A 74 -6.42 -11.34 12.58
CA GLY A 74 -7.55 -11.90 11.86
C GLY A 74 -7.22 -13.28 11.31
N PHE A 75 -7.71 -13.57 10.12
CA PHE A 75 -7.55 -14.87 9.47
C PHE A 75 -6.67 -14.74 8.23
N THR A 76 -5.68 -15.62 8.12
CA THR A 76 -4.79 -15.71 6.96
C THR A 76 -4.75 -17.16 6.48
N TRP A 77 -4.86 -17.35 5.17
CA TRP A 77 -4.73 -18.66 4.53
C TRP A 77 -3.37 -18.72 3.85
N LEU A 78 -2.53 -19.63 4.31
CA LEU A 78 -1.18 -19.83 3.75
C LEU A 78 -1.15 -21.15 2.98
N ASN A 79 -0.50 -21.15 1.82
CA ASN A 79 -0.16 -22.40 1.15
C ASN A 79 1.14 -23.02 1.72
N ALA A 80 1.60 -24.13 1.16
CA ALA A 80 2.82 -24.82 1.60
C ALA A 80 4.10 -23.95 1.48
N ASP A 81 4.14 -23.01 0.53
CA ASP A 81 5.24 -22.06 0.31
C ASP A 81 5.13 -20.80 1.19
N ASN A 82 4.19 -20.78 2.15
CA ASN A 82 3.89 -19.64 3.02
C ASN A 82 3.39 -18.37 2.30
N ILE A 83 2.86 -18.50 1.09
CA ILE A 83 2.19 -17.43 0.37
C ILE A 83 0.81 -17.22 1.01
N ALA A 84 0.51 -15.97 1.40
CA ALA A 84 -0.83 -15.60 1.85
C ALA A 84 -1.79 -15.51 0.67
N VAL A 85 -2.58 -16.57 0.46
CA VAL A 85 -3.55 -16.68 -0.64
C VAL A 85 -4.79 -15.85 -0.37
N LYS A 86 -5.19 -15.75 0.90
CA LYS A 86 -6.36 -14.98 1.34
C LYS A 86 -6.11 -14.37 2.71
N GLY A 87 -6.68 -13.20 2.94
CA GLY A 87 -6.59 -12.52 4.22
C GLY A 87 -7.89 -11.82 4.58
N PHE A 88 -8.21 -11.88 5.86
CA PHE A 88 -9.22 -11.07 6.52
C PHE A 88 -8.58 -10.54 7.78
N MET A 89 -8.19 -9.27 7.80
CA MET A 89 -7.46 -8.67 8.91
C MET A 89 -8.18 -7.43 9.40
N ILE A 90 -8.11 -7.21 10.71
CA ILE A 90 -8.58 -6.00 11.37
C ILE A 90 -7.36 -5.37 12.03
N SER A 91 -7.11 -4.10 11.70
CA SER A 91 -6.15 -3.27 12.40
C SER A 91 -6.88 -2.17 13.16
N LYS A 92 -6.27 -1.69 14.25
CA LYS A 92 -6.71 -0.47 14.92
C LYS A 92 -5.55 0.50 14.89
N GLU A 93 -5.64 1.50 14.02
CA GLU A 93 -4.61 2.52 13.84
C GLU A 93 -5.22 3.88 14.19
N ASN A 94 -4.55 4.66 15.04
CA ASN A 94 -5.02 5.98 15.49
C ASN A 94 -6.47 6.01 15.99
N GLY A 95 -6.91 4.93 16.67
CA GLY A 95 -8.25 4.81 17.22
C GLY A 95 -9.32 4.32 16.22
N GLN A 96 -9.01 4.29 14.93
CA GLN A 96 -9.93 3.81 13.90
C GLN A 96 -9.70 2.34 13.59
N LYS A 97 -10.80 1.57 13.49
CA LYS A 97 -10.75 0.18 13.03
C LYS A 97 -10.73 0.16 11.51
N GLN A 98 -9.71 -0.44 10.93
CA GLN A 98 -9.61 -0.70 9.50
C GLN A 98 -9.77 -2.20 9.25
N ARG A 99 -10.45 -2.55 8.17
CA ARG A 99 -10.64 -3.93 7.73
C ARG A 99 -9.95 -4.11 6.39
N ILE A 100 -9.03 -5.06 6.34
CA ILE A 100 -8.27 -5.40 5.14
C ILE A 100 -8.72 -6.79 4.70
N MET A 101 -9.13 -6.89 3.44
CA MET A 101 -9.48 -8.17 2.82
C MET A 101 -8.77 -8.29 1.49
N PHE A 102 -8.18 -9.44 1.25
CA PHE A 102 -7.61 -9.76 -0.05
C PHE A 102 -7.79 -11.25 -0.35
N GLU A 103 -7.80 -11.56 -1.64
CA GLU A 103 -7.78 -12.93 -2.15
C GLU A 103 -6.99 -12.91 -3.46
N LEU A 104 -5.87 -13.62 -3.48
CA LEU A 104 -5.01 -13.74 -4.64
C LEU A 104 -5.60 -14.77 -5.60
N ARG A 105 -5.51 -14.46 -6.90
CA ARG A 105 -5.99 -15.30 -8.00
C ARG A 105 -4.88 -15.49 -9.01
N ASN A 106 -4.94 -16.59 -9.76
CA ASN A 106 -3.94 -16.93 -10.79
C ASN A 106 -2.50 -16.98 -10.23
N ILE A 107 -2.33 -17.52 -9.03
CA ILE A 107 -1.00 -17.67 -8.43
C ILE A 107 -0.21 -18.71 -9.25
N GLN A 108 0.97 -18.31 -9.69
CA GLN A 108 1.97 -19.17 -10.30
C GLN A 108 3.23 -19.12 -9.44
N ILE A 109 3.68 -20.28 -8.96
CA ILE A 109 4.83 -20.40 -8.07
C ILE A 109 5.99 -20.91 -8.89
N GLY A 110 7.07 -20.14 -8.91
CA GLY A 110 8.27 -20.48 -9.67
C GLY A 110 9.30 -19.35 -9.63
N ASN A 111 10.51 -19.67 -10.09
CA ASN A 111 11.58 -18.70 -10.20
C ASN A 111 11.19 -17.57 -11.16
N GLN A 112 11.48 -16.34 -10.76
CA GLN A 112 11.36 -15.16 -11.62
C GLN A 112 12.73 -14.82 -12.19
N ASP A 113 12.77 -14.29 -13.40
CA ASP A 113 14.02 -13.83 -14.02
C ASP A 113 14.52 -12.57 -13.32
N ASP A 114 15.78 -12.55 -12.91
CA ASP A 114 16.42 -11.41 -12.25
C ASP A 114 16.34 -10.14 -13.11
N ALA A 115 16.33 -10.28 -14.43
CA ALA A 115 16.21 -9.17 -15.37
C ALA A 115 14.88 -8.39 -15.25
N LEU A 116 13.84 -8.97 -14.64
CA LEU A 116 12.58 -8.27 -14.34
C LEU A 116 12.78 -7.15 -13.29
N PHE A 117 13.86 -7.21 -12.53
CA PHE A 117 14.23 -6.24 -11.50
C PHE A 117 15.35 -5.30 -11.95
N ASP A 118 15.74 -5.35 -13.23
CA ASP A 118 16.69 -4.42 -13.82
C ASP A 118 15.99 -3.29 -14.58
N LEU A 119 16.70 -2.18 -14.79
CA LEU A 119 16.22 -1.13 -15.69
C LEU A 119 16.22 -1.66 -17.14
N PRO A 120 15.15 -1.44 -17.92
CA PRO A 120 15.14 -1.75 -19.33
C PRO A 120 16.31 -1.10 -20.08
N PRO A 121 16.90 -1.77 -21.09
CA PRO A 121 17.95 -1.18 -21.90
C PRO A 121 17.53 0.16 -22.52
N GLY A 122 18.41 1.16 -22.43
CA GLY A 122 18.16 2.50 -22.94
C GLY A 122 17.34 3.41 -22.01
N SER A 123 17.00 2.95 -20.80
CA SER A 123 16.38 3.80 -19.79
C SER A 123 17.24 5.02 -19.46
N ARG A 124 16.60 6.20 -19.37
CA ARG A 124 17.26 7.47 -19.09
C ARG A 124 16.87 7.99 -17.72
N LYS A 125 17.87 8.26 -16.87
CA LYS A 125 17.66 8.87 -15.55
C LYS A 125 17.19 10.30 -15.75
N MET A 126 16.06 10.65 -15.12
CA MET A 126 15.60 12.02 -15.04
C MET A 126 16.36 12.71 -13.91
N ASP A 127 17.06 13.80 -14.23
CA ASP A 127 17.72 14.63 -13.24
C ASP A 127 16.71 15.57 -12.57
N MET A 128 16.33 15.22 -11.34
CA MET A 128 15.41 16.03 -10.54
C MET A 128 16.02 17.38 -10.10
N GLY A 129 17.34 17.56 -10.19
CA GLY A 129 18.01 18.83 -9.93
C GLY A 129 17.60 19.93 -10.93
N GLY A 130 17.28 19.56 -12.17
CA GLY A 130 16.74 20.48 -13.17
C GLY A 130 15.27 20.87 -12.90
N ILE A 131 14.47 19.94 -12.37
CA ILE A 131 13.04 20.17 -12.06
C ILE A 131 12.89 21.06 -10.82
N GLY A 132 13.76 20.90 -9.80
CA GLY A 132 13.81 21.80 -8.64
C GLY A 132 14.09 23.26 -9.03
N ASN A 133 15.00 23.47 -9.98
CA ASN A 133 15.29 24.82 -10.52
C ASN A 133 14.15 25.37 -11.40
N MET A 134 13.39 24.50 -12.08
CA MET A 134 12.26 24.91 -12.92
C MET A 134 11.00 25.24 -12.10
N MET A 135 10.74 24.50 -11.01
CA MET A 135 9.67 24.83 -10.05
C MET A 135 10.03 26.00 -9.13
N GLY A 136 11.29 26.14 -8.73
CA GLY A 136 11.79 27.30 -7.98
C GLY A 136 11.82 28.60 -8.80
N GLY A 137 11.90 28.49 -10.14
CA GLY A 137 11.77 29.64 -11.05
C GLY A 137 10.33 30.15 -11.22
N MET A 138 9.33 29.34 -10.86
CA MET A 138 7.91 29.70 -10.99
C MET A 138 7.32 30.30 -9.69
N SER A 139 8.03 30.20 -8.56
CA SER A 139 7.66 30.87 -7.30
C SER A 139 8.13 32.34 -7.23
N GLY A 140 8.79 32.86 -8.26
CA GLY A 140 9.21 34.27 -8.37
C GLY A 140 8.14 35.22 -8.94
N GLY A 141 7.02 34.70 -9.42
CA GLY A 141 5.88 35.50 -9.89
C GLY A 141 4.91 35.78 -8.76
N LYS A 142 4.70 37.06 -8.44
CA LYS A 142 3.74 37.60 -7.46
C LYS A 142 2.53 36.67 -7.25
N GLN A 143 2.40 36.18 -6.03
CA GLN A 143 1.26 35.44 -5.51
C GLN A 143 -0.05 36.16 -5.89
N PRO A 144 -0.90 35.59 -6.76
CA PRO A 144 -2.27 36.06 -6.90
C PRO A 144 -2.97 35.73 -5.58
N THR A 145 -3.44 36.75 -4.88
CA THR A 145 -4.35 36.58 -3.74
C THR A 145 -5.58 35.85 -4.24
N VAL A 146 -5.72 34.57 -3.90
CA VAL A 146 -6.94 33.82 -4.12
C VAL A 146 -7.96 34.36 -3.10
N PRO A 147 -9.12 34.91 -3.53
CA PRO A 147 -10.19 35.27 -2.60
C PRO A 147 -10.67 34.00 -1.91
N GLN A 148 -10.80 34.04 -0.58
CA GLN A 148 -11.48 32.99 0.18
C GLN A 148 -12.92 32.85 -0.34
N SER A 149 -13.16 31.82 -1.14
CA SER A 149 -14.51 31.37 -1.45
C SER A 149 -14.99 30.49 -0.29
N ASN A 150 -15.85 31.08 0.54
CA ASN A 150 -16.72 30.35 1.46
C ASN A 150 -17.51 29.29 0.68
N THR A 151 -17.38 28.02 1.06
CA THR A 151 -18.38 26.98 0.75
C THR A 151 -18.34 25.97 1.89
N THR A 152 -19.10 26.26 2.93
CA THR A 152 -20.37 25.58 3.27
C THR A 152 -20.14 24.20 3.85
N SER A 153 -20.21 24.20 5.19
CA SER A 153 -20.50 23.10 6.09
C SER A 153 -21.40 22.04 5.44
N VAL A 154 -20.92 20.80 5.34
CA VAL A 154 -21.83 19.66 5.24
C VAL A 154 -22.15 19.24 6.67
N GLU A 155 -23.40 19.51 6.98
CA GLU A 155 -24.16 19.30 8.21
C GLU A 155 -23.99 17.88 8.74
N GLN A 156 -23.52 17.78 9.99
CA GLN A 156 -23.77 16.63 10.85
C GLN A 156 -25.26 16.60 11.15
N GLN A 157 -25.99 15.60 10.66
CA GLN A 157 -27.24 15.20 11.29
C GLN A 157 -26.95 14.00 12.19
N GLN A 158 -26.67 14.33 13.45
CA GLN A 158 -27.04 13.50 14.59
C GLN A 158 -28.56 13.42 14.63
N GLN A 159 -29.10 12.21 14.68
CA GLN A 159 -30.43 11.99 15.25
C GLN A 159 -30.23 11.04 16.44
N THR A 160 -30.12 11.65 17.61
CA THR A 160 -30.36 11.00 18.90
C THR A 160 -31.78 11.31 19.35
N ASP A 161 -32.27 10.38 20.16
CA ASP A 161 -33.41 10.45 21.08
C ASP A 161 -34.83 10.24 20.54
N THR A 162 -35.77 9.58 21.23
CA THR A 162 -35.81 8.65 22.38
C THR A 162 -37.30 8.39 22.64
N SER A 163 -37.73 7.12 22.80
CA SER A 163 -38.98 6.67 23.51
C SER A 163 -40.35 7.12 22.92
N ALA A 164 -41.52 6.52 23.15
CA ALA A 164 -42.00 5.45 24.03
C ALA A 164 -43.37 4.94 23.52
N ALA A 165 -43.76 3.75 24.00
CA ALA A 165 -45.11 3.39 24.46
C ALA A 165 -46.25 3.03 23.46
N THR A 166 -46.59 1.72 23.51
CA THR A 166 -47.93 1.14 23.74
C THR A 166 -49.01 1.23 22.65
N GLU A 167 -49.38 0.06 22.10
CA GLU A 167 -50.65 -0.65 22.36
C GLU A 167 -50.49 -2.15 22.06
#